data_AF-A0A0F9VU08-F1
#
_entry.id   AF-A0A0F9VU08-F1
#
_cell.length_a   1.000
_cell.length_b   1.000
_cell.length_c   1.000
_cell.angle_alpha   90.00
_cell.angle_beta   90.00
_cell.angle_gamma   90.00
#
_symmetry.space_group_name_H-M   'P 1'
#
loop_
_entity.id
_entity.type
_entity.pdbx_description
1 polymer ?
#
loop_
_entity_poly.entity_id
_entity_poly.type
_entity_poly.pdbx_seq_one_letter_code
_entity_poly.pdbx_strand_id
1 'polypeptide(L)'
;MPTATEQAFADKMVAEGWEVYHNGFPDFLCKKGDEVILVEVKSSSKEIPRESQYQILRALDGSTPTAFVWSPDVPNLRAVSEQHQRKILENEGSIELFGNSTLPVALAGLVCEVLHKKDGKTYQEIAGIFGVSYETIRREILKAKQV
;
A
#
# COMPACT_ATOMS: atom_id res chain seq x y z
N MET A 1 11.03 -21.07 2.04
CA MET A 1 11.89 -21.23 0.87
C MET A 1 11.34 -20.29 -0.19
N PRO A 2 12.17 -19.40 -0.76
CA PRO A 2 11.69 -18.48 -1.78
C PRO A 2 11.23 -19.23 -3.03
N THR A 3 10.26 -18.67 -3.74
CA THR A 3 9.86 -19.14 -5.08
C THR A 3 10.99 -18.90 -6.09
N ALA A 4 10.93 -19.54 -7.26
CA ALA A 4 11.91 -19.28 -8.32
C ALA A 4 11.93 -17.80 -8.77
N THR A 5 10.76 -17.15 -8.75
CA THR A 5 10.62 -15.73 -9.07
C THR A 5 11.24 -14.84 -7.99
N GLU A 6 10.99 -15.16 -6.72
CA GLU A 6 11.63 -14.48 -5.58
C GLU A 6 13.15 -14.65 -5.59
N GLN A 7 13.66 -15.84 -5.95
CA GLN A 7 15.10 -16.06 -6.07
C GLN A 7 15.70 -15.21 -7.20
N ALA A 8 15.05 -15.14 -8.36
CA ALA A 8 15.49 -14.29 -9.47
C ALA A 8 15.53 -12.80 -9.09
N PHE A 9 14.55 -12.35 -8.31
CA PHE A 9 14.55 -11.00 -7.76
C PHE A 9 15.74 -10.78 -6.80
N ALA A 10 15.94 -11.69 -5.85
CA ALA A 10 17.04 -11.60 -4.89
C ALA A 10 18.40 -11.55 -5.60
N ASP A 11 18.63 -12.43 -6.58
CA ASP A 11 19.88 -12.46 -7.36
C ASP A 11 20.12 -11.14 -8.10
N LYS A 12 19.07 -10.56 -8.70
CA LYS A 12 19.12 -9.24 -9.35
C LYS A 12 19.53 -8.14 -8.37
N MET A 13 18.87 -8.06 -7.22
CA MET A 13 19.13 -7.01 -6.24
C MET A 13 20.53 -7.15 -5.62
N VAL A 14 20.97 -8.38 -5.34
CA VAL A 14 22.34 -8.65 -4.87
C VAL A 14 23.37 -8.23 -5.93
N ALA A 15 23.15 -8.53 -7.21
CA ALA A 15 24.03 -8.11 -8.29
C ALA A 15 24.11 -6.57 -8.43
N GLU A 16 23.05 -5.86 -8.05
CA GLU A 16 23.00 -4.39 -7.98
C GLU A 16 23.58 -3.81 -6.67
N GLY A 17 24.10 -4.65 -5.79
CA GLY A 17 24.76 -4.26 -4.54
C GLY A 17 23.81 -3.99 -3.38
N TRP A 18 22.62 -4.60 -3.38
CA TRP A 18 21.69 -4.54 -2.25
C TRP A 18 21.92 -5.73 -1.30
N GLU A 19 21.77 -5.48 0.00
CA GLU A 19 21.52 -6.52 0.99
C GLU A 19 20.05 -6.91 0.92
N VAL A 20 19.74 -8.22 0.82
CA VAL A 20 18.37 -8.72 0.62
C VAL A 20 17.97 -9.64 1.77
N TYR A 21 16.86 -9.34 2.43
CA TYR A 21 16.32 -10.07 3.58
C TYR A 21 14.93 -10.62 3.25
N HIS A 22 14.72 -11.92 3.42
CA HIS A 22 13.45 -12.60 3.15
C HIS A 22 12.81 -13.08 4.46
N ASN A 23 11.71 -12.44 4.91
CA ASN A 23 11.16 -12.69 6.25
C ASN A 23 9.61 -12.79 6.28
N GLY A 24 8.99 -13.20 5.18
CA GLY A 24 7.54 -13.36 5.08
C GLY A 24 6.91 -12.24 4.28
N PHE A 25 6.09 -11.40 4.91
CA PHE A 25 5.43 -10.28 4.24
C PHE A 25 6.00 -8.94 4.74
N PRO A 26 6.41 -8.02 3.85
CA PRO A 26 6.56 -8.20 2.39
C PRO A 26 7.63 -9.25 2.06
N ASP A 27 7.59 -9.79 0.83
CA ASP A 27 8.51 -10.86 0.41
C ASP A 27 9.97 -10.52 0.71
N PHE A 28 10.37 -9.27 0.44
CA PHE A 28 11.72 -8.79 0.73
C PHE A 28 11.78 -7.42 1.41
N LEU A 29 12.78 -7.27 2.28
CA LEU A 29 13.38 -6.00 2.66
C LEU A 29 14.75 -5.92 1.99
N CYS A 30 15.01 -4.84 1.24
CA CYS A 30 16.32 -4.60 0.62
C CYS A 30 16.95 -3.34 1.22
N LYS A 31 18.26 -3.38 1.46
CA LYS A 31 19.02 -2.26 2.02
C LYS A 31 20.27 -1.97 1.20
N LYS A 32 20.56 -0.69 0.96
CA LYS A 32 21.79 -0.23 0.29
C LYS A 32 22.24 1.09 0.89
N GLY A 33 23.30 1.05 1.71
CA GLY A 33 23.67 2.18 2.55
C GLY A 33 22.57 2.49 3.56
N ASP A 34 22.06 3.73 3.53
CA ASP A 34 20.95 4.20 4.38
C ASP A 34 19.57 4.00 3.73
N GLU A 35 19.53 3.61 2.46
CA GLU A 35 18.29 3.35 1.75
C GLU A 35 17.73 1.97 2.13
N VAL A 36 16.45 1.94 2.49
CA VAL A 36 15.70 0.72 2.78
C VAL A 36 14.41 0.74 1.96
N ILE A 37 14.17 -0.35 1.24
CA ILE A 37 12.96 -0.56 0.46
C ILE A 37 12.31 -1.89 0.83
N LEU A 38 11.00 -1.95 0.64
CA LEU A 38 10.20 -3.16 0.79
C LEU A 38 9.72 -3.59 -0.59
N VAL A 39 9.79 -4.88 -0.90
CA VAL A 39 9.39 -5.39 -2.22
C VAL A 39 8.49 -6.60 -2.07
N GLU A 40 7.31 -6.49 -2.69
CA GLU A 40 6.43 -7.61 -2.96
C GLU A 40 6.70 -8.12 -4.38
N VAL A 41 6.92 -9.43 -4.52
CA VAL A 41 7.21 -10.10 -5.78
C VAL A 41 5.94 -10.74 -6.33
N LYS A 42 5.75 -10.62 -7.64
CA LYS A 42 4.67 -11.24 -8.40
C LYS A 42 5.21 -12.04 -9.57
N SER A 43 4.47 -13.08 -9.94
CA SER A 43 4.85 -13.95 -11.06
C SER A 43 4.82 -13.22 -12.41
N SER A 44 3.98 -12.20 -12.54
CA SER A 44 3.88 -11.34 -13.71
C SER A 44 3.32 -9.97 -13.35
N SER A 45 3.50 -8.99 -14.25
CA SER A 45 3.01 -7.62 -14.09
C SER A 45 1.49 -7.50 -14.14
N LYS A 46 0.83 -8.55 -14.64
CA LYS A 46 -0.64 -8.71 -14.66
C LYS A 46 -1.18 -9.20 -13.32
N GLU A 47 -0.34 -9.83 -12.50
CA GLU A 47 -0.73 -10.23 -11.16
C GLU A 47 -0.63 -9.01 -10.24
N ILE A 48 -1.72 -8.73 -9.53
CA ILE A 48 -1.83 -7.59 -8.62
C ILE A 48 -1.69 -8.14 -7.19
N PRO A 49 -1.05 -7.41 -6.26
CA PRO A 49 -1.09 -7.75 -4.85
C PRO A 49 -2.51 -8.03 -4.37
N ARG A 50 -2.64 -8.99 -3.45
CA ARG A 50 -3.92 -9.24 -2.78
C ARG A 50 -4.36 -7.95 -2.08
N GLU A 51 -5.66 -7.75 -1.91
CA GLU A 51 -6.18 -6.50 -1.35
C GLU A 51 -5.51 -6.13 -0.01
N SER A 52 -5.34 -7.10 0.88
CA SER A 52 -4.64 -6.90 2.16
C SER A 52 -3.18 -6.48 1.99
N GLN A 53 -2.45 -7.08 1.05
CA GLN A 53 -1.06 -6.72 0.75
C GLN A 53 -0.99 -5.29 0.19
N TYR A 54 -1.88 -4.97 -0.75
CA TYR A 54 -1.96 -3.66 -1.36
C TYR A 54 -2.20 -2.56 -0.31
N GLN A 55 -3.16 -2.74 0.60
CA GLN A 55 -3.44 -1.74 1.62
C GLN A 55 -2.24 -1.45 2.53
N ILE A 56 -1.52 -2.51 2.95
CA ILE A 56 -0.34 -2.36 3.81
C ILE A 56 0.80 -1.67 3.05
N LEU A 57 1.09 -2.12 1.83
CA LEU A 57 2.16 -1.56 1.01
C LEU A 57 1.87 -0.10 0.61
N ARG A 58 0.61 0.23 0.30
CA ARG A 58 0.17 1.59 -0.05
C ARG A 58 0.33 2.57 1.12
N ALA A 59 0.09 2.10 2.35
CA ALA A 59 0.29 2.94 3.53
C ALA A 59 1.76 3.38 3.73
N LEU A 60 2.69 2.73 3.02
CA LEU A 60 4.12 3.03 3.02
C LEU A 60 4.59 3.74 1.74
N ASP A 61 3.69 4.00 0.78
CA ASP A 61 4.01 4.71 -0.44
C ASP A 61 4.43 6.15 -0.14
N GLY A 62 5.55 6.59 -0.71
CA GLY A 62 6.15 7.89 -0.39
C GLY A 62 6.73 8.05 1.03
N SER A 63 6.82 6.96 1.82
CA SER A 63 7.48 6.94 3.13
C SER A 63 8.82 6.19 3.07
N THR A 64 9.62 6.25 4.14
CA THR A 64 10.81 5.39 4.29
C THR A 64 10.56 4.35 5.39
N PRO A 65 10.65 3.04 5.10
CA PRO A 65 11.01 2.45 3.80
C PRO A 65 9.85 2.53 2.78
N THR A 66 10.20 2.80 1.52
CA THR A 66 9.21 2.83 0.42
C THR A 66 8.91 1.41 -0.03
N ALA A 67 7.63 1.14 -0.33
CA ALA A 67 7.17 -0.15 -0.82
C ALA A 67 7.03 -0.17 -2.34
N PHE A 68 7.49 -1.27 -2.95
CA PHE A 68 7.42 -1.51 -4.39
C PHE A 68 6.83 -2.89 -4.70
N VAL A 69 6.39 -3.05 -5.95
CA VAL A 69 6.03 -4.35 -6.53
C VAL A 69 6.98 -4.64 -7.68
N TRP A 70 7.47 -5.88 -7.74
CA TRP A 70 8.32 -6.36 -8.83
C TRP A 70 7.77 -7.64 -9.47
N SER A 71 8.00 -7.80 -10.77
CA SER A 71 7.76 -9.04 -11.49
C SER A 71 8.78 -9.18 -12.63
N PRO A 72 9.10 -10.41 -13.09
CA PRO A 72 10.20 -10.65 -14.02
C PRO A 72 9.97 -10.09 -15.43
N ASP A 73 8.72 -9.82 -15.80
CA ASP A 73 8.31 -9.25 -17.09
C ASP A 73 8.39 -7.71 -17.13
N VAL A 74 8.80 -7.06 -16.04
CA VAL A 74 9.10 -5.63 -16.01
C VAL A 74 10.53 -5.37 -15.52
N PRO A 75 11.28 -4.46 -16.17
CA PRO A 75 12.70 -4.27 -15.84
C PRO A 75 12.91 -3.54 -14.51
N ASN A 76 11.95 -2.71 -14.09
CA ASN A 76 12.09 -1.79 -12.97
C ASN A 76 11.09 -2.11 -11.86
N LEU A 77 11.47 -1.76 -10.62
CA LEU A 77 10.55 -1.67 -9.48
C LEU A 77 9.43 -0.70 -9.82
N ARG A 78 8.18 -1.06 -9.48
CA ARG A 78 7.01 -0.21 -9.69
C ARG A 78 6.45 0.24 -8.35
N ALA A 79 6.06 1.51 -8.28
CA ALA A 79 5.37 2.01 -7.10
C ALA A 79 4.04 1.27 -6.93
N VAL A 80 3.66 1.01 -5.67
CA VAL A 80 2.44 0.28 -5.33
C VAL A 80 1.20 1.00 -5.90
N SER A 81 1.22 2.33 -5.94
CA SER A 81 0.15 3.18 -6.49
C SER A 81 -0.08 3.03 -8.00
N GLU A 82 0.94 2.68 -8.79
CA GLU A 82 0.84 2.51 -10.25
C GLU A 82 0.09 1.22 -10.63
N GLN A 83 0.17 0.18 -9.81
CA GLN A 83 -0.41 -1.14 -10.11
C GLN A 83 -1.93 -1.20 -9.92
N HIS A 84 -2.49 -0.45 -8.97
CA HIS A 84 -3.92 -0.53 -8.64
C HIS A 84 -4.82 0.32 -9.56
N GLN A 85 -4.25 1.23 -10.35
CA GLN A 85 -5.01 1.99 -11.35
C GLN A 85 -5.66 1.10 -12.44
N ARG A 86 -5.20 -0.15 -12.60
CA ARG A 86 -5.76 -1.08 -13.60
C ARG A 86 -7.00 -1.86 -13.13
N LYS A 87 -7.25 -2.02 -11.83
CA LYS A 87 -8.36 -2.84 -11.31
C LYS A 87 -9.68 -2.07 -11.19
N ILE A 88 -9.62 -0.75 -11.14
CA ILE A 88 -10.81 0.13 -11.04
C ILE A 88 -11.64 0.11 -12.35
N LEU A 89 -11.10 -0.41 -13.46
CA LEU A 89 -11.79 -0.48 -14.75
C LEU A 89 -12.54 -1.80 -15.03
N GLU A 90 -12.44 -2.83 -14.17
CA GLU A 90 -12.99 -4.17 -14.50
C GLU A 90 -13.91 -4.80 -13.43
N ASN A 91 -14.23 -4.12 -12.32
CA ASN A 91 -15.21 -4.62 -11.35
C ASN A 91 -16.19 -3.52 -10.90
N GLU A 92 -17.33 -3.43 -11.59
CA GLU A 92 -18.55 -2.81 -11.06
C GLU A 92 -19.19 -3.73 -10.01
N GLY A 93 -18.52 -3.90 -8.87
CA GLY A 93 -19.19 -4.32 -7.63
C GLY A 93 -19.53 -3.05 -6.85
N SER A 94 -20.77 -2.88 -6.41
CA SER A 94 -21.27 -1.69 -5.71
C SER A 94 -20.34 -1.23 -4.57
N ILE A 95 -19.46 -0.27 -4.87
CA ILE A 95 -18.57 0.37 -3.89
C ILE A 95 -19.43 1.38 -3.14
N GLU A 96 -19.65 1.14 -1.85
CA GLU A 96 -20.12 2.21 -0.97
C GLU A 96 -19.00 3.24 -0.83
N LEU A 97 -19.28 4.45 -1.31
CA LEU A 97 -18.37 5.59 -1.28
C LEU A 97 -18.42 6.28 0.07
N PHE A 98 -17.27 6.74 0.56
CA PHE A 98 -17.21 7.57 1.75
C PHE A 98 -17.37 9.05 1.40
N GLY A 99 -18.58 9.58 1.61
CA GLY A 99 -18.90 10.94 1.22
C GLY A 99 -18.83 11.12 -0.30
N ASN A 100 -18.18 12.19 -0.74
CA ASN A 100 -17.95 12.46 -2.17
C ASN A 100 -16.61 11.89 -2.66
N SER A 101 -15.92 11.10 -1.84
CA SER A 101 -14.61 10.53 -2.16
C SER A 101 -14.76 9.19 -2.87
N THR A 102 -13.87 8.92 -3.83
CA THR A 102 -13.74 7.61 -4.48
C THR A 102 -13.13 6.55 -3.56
N LEU A 103 -12.88 6.87 -2.29
CA LEU A 103 -12.40 5.92 -1.30
C LEU A 103 -13.54 4.99 -0.84
N PRO A 104 -13.34 3.66 -0.91
CA PRO A 104 -14.24 2.70 -0.28
C PRO A 104 -14.37 2.95 1.23
N VAL A 105 -15.57 2.75 1.79
CA VAL A 105 -15.86 2.95 3.22
C VAL A 105 -14.88 2.22 4.15
N ALA A 106 -14.45 1.00 3.82
CA ALA A 106 -13.49 0.24 4.64
C ALA A 106 -12.12 0.93 4.76
N LEU A 107 -11.73 1.76 3.78
CA LEU A 107 -10.45 2.48 3.76
C LEU A 107 -10.55 3.87 4.39
N ALA A 108 -11.76 4.42 4.47
CA ALA A 108 -11.99 5.72 5.07
C ALA A 108 -11.57 5.75 6.55
N GLY A 109 -11.82 4.67 7.31
CA GLY A 109 -11.40 4.58 8.71
C GLY A 109 -9.88 4.69 8.89
N LEU A 110 -9.12 3.93 8.10
CA LEU A 110 -7.66 3.94 8.13
C LEU A 110 -7.08 5.30 7.69
N VAL A 111 -7.64 5.90 6.63
CA VAL A 111 -7.19 7.21 6.14
C VAL A 111 -7.53 8.31 7.15
N CYS A 112 -8.71 8.29 7.75
CA CYS A 112 -9.07 9.24 8.81
C CYS A 112 -8.12 9.12 10.02
N GLU A 113 -7.73 7.89 10.38
CA GLU A 113 -6.78 7.66 11.45
C GLU A 113 -5.38 8.20 11.13
N VAL A 114 -4.87 7.95 9.91
CA VAL A 114 -3.55 8.46 9.47
C VAL A 114 -3.55 9.99 9.46
N LEU A 115 -4.54 10.62 8.81
CA LEU A 115 -4.65 12.07 8.74
C LEU A 115 -4.74 12.70 10.14
N HIS A 116 -5.40 12.02 11.08
CA HIS A 116 -5.53 12.51 12.45
C HIS A 116 -4.27 12.28 13.29
N LYS A 117 -3.74 11.05 13.32
CA LYS A 117 -2.65 10.65 14.22
C LYS A 117 -1.27 11.03 13.70
N LYS A 118 -1.04 10.96 12.38
CA LYS A 118 0.26 11.25 11.78
C LYS A 118 0.36 12.69 11.30
N ASP A 119 -0.67 13.19 10.62
CA ASP A 119 -0.63 14.53 10.02
C ASP A 119 -1.21 15.61 10.95
N GLY A 120 -1.71 15.20 12.13
CA GLY A 120 -2.23 16.10 13.15
C GLY A 120 -3.51 16.85 12.77
N LYS A 121 -4.21 16.42 11.70
CA LYS A 121 -5.43 17.09 11.25
C LYS A 121 -6.57 16.89 12.25
N THR A 122 -7.32 17.95 12.47
CA THR A 122 -8.55 17.91 13.26
C THR A 122 -9.64 17.15 12.52
N TYR A 123 -10.62 16.62 13.25
CA TYR A 123 -11.75 15.91 12.64
C TYR A 123 -12.56 16.81 11.70
N GLN A 124 -12.62 18.12 11.98
CA GLN A 124 -13.29 19.11 11.14
C GLN A 124 -12.60 19.28 9.78
N GLU A 125 -11.26 19.33 9.75
CA GLU A 125 -10.50 19.40 8.51
C GLU A 125 -10.67 18.14 7.67
N ILE A 126 -10.64 16.97 8.31
CA ILE A 126 -10.85 15.67 7.66
C ILE A 126 -12.28 15.58 7.11
N ALA A 127 -13.28 16.05 7.85
CA ALA A 127 -14.67 16.10 7.42
C ALA A 127 -14.84 16.98 6.16
N GLY A 128 -14.14 18.12 6.11
CA GLY A 128 -14.10 18.99 4.93
C GLY A 128 -13.49 18.32 3.70
N ILE A 129 -12.40 17.55 3.87
CA ILE A 129 -11.75 16.80 2.78
C ILE A 129 -12.70 15.79 2.14
N PHE A 130 -13.49 15.10 2.96
CA PHE A 130 -14.36 14.02 2.50
C PHE A 130 -15.80 14.48 2.17
N GLY A 131 -16.15 15.73 2.47
CA GLY A 131 -17.51 16.23 2.32
C GLY A 131 -18.52 15.50 3.21
N VAL A 132 -18.10 15.09 4.40
CA VAL A 132 -18.93 14.37 5.39
C VAL A 132 -19.02 15.15 6.70
N SER A 133 -19.82 14.65 7.66
CA SER A 133 -19.93 15.29 8.97
C SER A 133 -18.78 14.93 9.90
N TYR A 134 -18.51 15.83 10.86
CA TYR A 134 -17.57 15.59 11.97
C TYR A 134 -17.86 14.28 12.72
N GLU A 135 -19.13 13.99 13.05
CA GLU A 135 -19.51 12.78 13.79
C GLU A 135 -19.32 11.50 12.96
N THR A 136 -19.37 11.60 11.63
CA THR A 136 -18.99 10.49 10.74
C THR A 136 -17.50 10.21 10.86
N ILE A 137 -16.62 11.22 10.74
CA ILE A 137 -15.17 11.06 10.93
C ILE A 137 -14.85 10.50 12.32
N ARG A 138 -15.47 11.05 13.36
CA ARG A 138 -15.23 10.63 14.75
C ARG A 138 -15.60 9.16 14.98
N ARG A 139 -16.73 8.70 14.46
CA ARG A 139 -17.13 7.28 14.58
C ARG A 139 -16.14 6.36 13.87
N GLU A 140 -15.69 6.73 12.67
CA GLU A 140 -14.75 5.89 11.91
C GLU A 140 -13.39 5.79 12.60
N ILE A 141 -12.87 6.89 13.15
CA ILE A 141 -11.62 6.87 13.93
C ILE A 141 -11.78 6.06 15.23
N LEU A 142 -12.95 6.11 15.88
CA LEU A 142 -13.20 5.33 17.10
C LEU A 142 -13.36 3.83 16.82
N LYS A 143 -13.96 3.44 15.70
CA LYS A 143 -14.04 2.04 15.25
C LYS A 143 -12.65 1.49 14.94
N ALA A 144 -11.80 2.26 14.26
CA ALA A 144 -10.44 1.86 13.93
C ALA A 144 -9.58 1.58 15.17
N LYS A 145 -9.87 2.21 16.31
CA LYS A 145 -9.17 1.96 17.59
C LYS A 145 -9.56 0.66 18.31
N GLN A 146 -10.60 -0.05 17.86
CA GLN A 146 -11.11 -1.26 18.52
C GLN A 146 -10.69 -2.56 17.81
N VAL A 147 -9.82 -2.48 16.81
CA VAL A 147 -9.27 -3.62 16.05
C VAL A 147 -7.81 -3.84 16.43
#